data_AF-A0A3P6CUI0-F1
#
_entry.id   AF-A0A3P6CUI0-F1
#
_cell.length_a   1.000
_cell.length_b   1.000
_cell.length_c   1.000
_cell.angle_alpha   90.00
_cell.angle_beta   90.00
_cell.angle_gamma   90.00
#
_symmetry.space_group_name_H-M   'P 1'
#
loop_
_entity.id
_entity.type
_entity.pdbx_description
1 polymer ?
#
loop_
_entity_poly.entity_id
_entity_poly.type
_entity_poly.pdbx_seq_one_letter_code
_entity_poly.pdbx_strand_id
1 'polypeptide(L)'
;MPRSRINGNFIDKTFTIVADILLRVIPTTSGEKEAFTYYRDANDDRNGCLNQSEGNYAEALQNYYEAMRLEIDPYDRSYILYNIGLIHTSNGEHTKAF
;
A
#
# COMPACT_ATOMS: atom_id res chain seq x y z
N MET A 1 19.51 9.81 -13.44
CA MET A 1 19.71 10.12 -12.00
C MET A 1 20.08 8.83 -11.27
N PRO A 2 21.07 8.82 -10.37
CA PRO A 2 21.42 7.60 -9.64
C PRO A 2 20.29 7.30 -8.67
N ARG A 3 19.74 6.08 -8.76
CA ARG A 3 18.77 5.54 -7.82
C ARG A 3 19.35 5.70 -6.42
N SER A 4 18.81 6.64 -5.64
CA SER A 4 19.13 6.70 -4.22
C SER A 4 18.61 5.40 -3.63
N ARG A 5 19.53 4.47 -3.39
CA ARG A 5 19.37 3.39 -2.43
C ARG A 5 19.18 4.05 -1.05
N ILE A 6 18.03 4.68 -0.83
CA ILE A 6 17.59 5.07 0.51
C ILE A 6 17.05 3.78 1.12
N ASN A 7 18.03 2.92 1.44
CA ASN A 7 18.05 1.85 2.42
C ASN A 7 16.72 1.19 2.77
N GLY A 8 16.69 -0.15 2.64
CA GLY A 8 15.98 -1.00 3.60
C GLY A 8 16.54 -0.75 5.00
N ASN A 9 16.05 0.31 5.64
CA ASN A 9 16.51 0.79 6.94
C ASN A 9 16.07 -0.19 8.02
N PHE A 10 16.75 -0.16 9.17
CA PHE A 10 16.40 -0.95 10.34
C PHE A 10 14.91 -0.81 10.71
N ILE A 11 14.34 0.39 10.54
CA ILE A 11 12.93 0.68 10.81
C ILE A 11 12.01 -0.11 9.87
N ASP A 12 12.23 -0.08 8.56
CA ASP A 12 11.42 -0.78 7.56
C ASP A 12 11.44 -2.31 7.77
N LYS A 13 12.63 -2.87 8.03
CA LYS A 13 12.78 -4.30 8.35
C LYS A 13 12.10 -4.68 9.65
N THR A 14 12.24 -3.84 10.69
CA THR A 14 11.61 -4.10 11.99
C THR A 14 10.09 -4.02 11.85
N PHE A 15 9.57 -3.04 11.11
CA PHE A 15 8.14 -2.91 10.85
C PHE A 15 7.61 -4.12 10.09
N THR A 16 8.30 -4.57 9.04
CA THR A 16 7.92 -5.78 8.29
C THR A 16 7.85 -7.01 9.19
N ILE A 17 8.87 -7.23 10.03
CA ILE A 17 8.91 -8.37 10.97
C ILE A 17 7.75 -8.29 11.98
N VAL A 18 7.50 -7.10 12.56
CA VAL A 18 6.41 -6.90 13.52
C VAL A 18 5.05 -7.14 12.84
N ALA A 19 4.84 -6.61 11.64
CA ALA A 19 3.61 -6.82 10.87
C ALA A 19 3.36 -8.31 10.59
N ASP A 20 4.40 -9.05 10.18
CA ASP A 20 4.30 -10.50 9.93
C ASP A 20 3.96 -11.29 11.20
N ILE A 21 4.50 -10.88 12.36
CA ILE A 21 4.15 -11.49 13.65
C ILE A 21 2.69 -11.20 13.99
N LEU A 22 2.23 -9.95 13.84
CA LEU A 22 0.85 -9.56 14.10
C LEU A 22 -0.13 -10.36 13.23
N LEU A 23 0.13 -10.54 11.94
CA LEU A 23 -0.70 -11.34 11.04
C LEU A 23 -0.79 -12.83 11.44
N ARG A 24 0.21 -13.35 12.16
CA ARG A 24 0.20 -14.73 12.66
C ARG A 24 -0.57 -14.87 13.98
N VAL A 25 -0.54 -13.85 14.82
CA VAL A 25 -1.07 -13.90 16.19
C VAL A 25 -2.51 -13.39 16.29
N ILE A 26 -2.89 -12.38 15.50
CA ILE A 26 -4.24 -11.83 15.53
C ILE A 26 -5.19 -12.84 14.86
N PRO A 27 -6.35 -13.14 15.47
CA PRO A 27 -7.38 -13.99 14.88
C PRO A 27 -8.13 -13.23 13.79
N THR A 28 -7.54 -13.12 12.60
CA THR A 28 -8.19 -12.64 11.38
C THR A 28 -8.40 -13.77 10.38
N THR A 29 -9.32 -13.56 9.46
CA THR A 29 -9.59 -14.44 8.32
C THR A 29 -8.43 -14.41 7.32
N SER A 30 -8.36 -15.43 6.45
CA SER A 30 -7.35 -15.45 5.38
C SER A 30 -7.50 -14.28 4.41
N GLY A 31 -8.74 -13.85 4.13
CA GLY A 31 -9.03 -12.72 3.23
C GLY A 31 -8.53 -11.39 3.80
N GLU A 32 -8.80 -11.12 5.07
CA GLU A 32 -8.29 -9.90 5.75
C GLU A 32 -6.75 -9.86 5.78
N LYS A 33 -6.09 -11.01 5.98
CA LYS A 33 -4.62 -11.09 5.95
C LYS A 33 -4.06 -10.75 4.56
N GLU A 34 -4.71 -11.25 3.53
CA GLU A 34 -4.31 -11.01 2.14
C GLU A 34 -4.58 -9.54 1.74
N ALA A 35 -5.76 -9.00 2.10
CA ALA A 35 -6.10 -7.59 1.92
C ALA A 35 -5.07 -6.67 2.59
N PHE A 36 -4.71 -6.95 3.84
CA PHE A 36 -3.69 -6.19 4.57
C PHE A 36 -2.30 -6.31 3.91
N THR A 37 -1.94 -7.49 3.39
CA THR A 37 -0.66 -7.69 2.72
C THR A 37 -0.56 -6.81 1.48
N TYR A 38 -1.60 -6.82 0.64
CA TYR A 38 -1.67 -5.94 -0.53
C TYR A 38 -1.68 -4.45 -0.14
N TYR A 39 -2.44 -4.07 0.89
CA TYR A 39 -2.45 -2.69 1.39
C TYR A 39 -1.07 -2.24 1.89
N ARG A 40 -0.37 -3.08 2.64
CA ARG A 40 0.99 -2.80 3.12
C ARG A 40 1.97 -2.67 1.96
N ASP A 41 1.92 -3.61 1.01
CA ASP A 41 2.83 -3.62 -0.14
C ASP A 41 2.55 -2.45 -1.11
N ALA A 42 1.32 -1.94 -1.16
CA ALA A 42 0.99 -0.69 -1.85
C ALA A 42 1.62 0.55 -1.19
N ASN A 43 1.89 0.50 0.12
CA ASN A 43 2.49 1.56 0.91
C ASN A 43 4.01 1.44 1.06
N ASP A 44 4.64 0.34 0.65
CA ASP A 44 6.10 0.17 0.70
C ASP A 44 6.77 1.31 -0.10
N ASP A 45 7.84 1.89 0.46
CA ASP A 45 8.65 2.95 -0.16
C ASP A 45 9.15 2.60 -1.57
N ARG A 46 9.25 1.31 -1.87
CA ARG A 46 9.60 0.82 -3.22
C ARG A 46 8.44 0.87 -4.21
N ASN A 47 7.21 0.77 -3.72
CA ASN A 47 6.03 0.52 -4.54
C ASN A 47 5.08 1.69 -4.57
N GLY A 48 5.03 2.58 -3.57
CA GLY A 48 3.96 3.58 -3.55
C GLY A 48 4.05 4.69 -2.54
N CYS A 49 5.21 4.91 -1.89
CA CYS A 49 5.36 6.11 -1.08
C CYS A 49 5.12 7.34 -1.96
N LEU A 50 4.15 8.17 -1.53
CA LEU A 50 3.70 9.46 -2.10
C LEU A 50 4.84 10.46 -2.39
N ASN A 51 6.08 10.09 -2.10
CA ASN A 51 7.27 10.91 -2.18
C ASN A 51 8.19 10.59 -3.37
N GLN A 52 7.99 9.52 -4.17
CA GLN A 52 8.89 9.23 -5.31
C GLN A 52 8.23 8.71 -6.61
N SER A 53 8.51 9.45 -7.70
CA SER A 53 8.43 9.23 -9.16
C SER A 53 7.46 8.20 -9.77
N GLU A 54 6.82 8.65 -10.87
CA GLU A 54 5.87 8.04 -11.83
C GLU A 54 5.89 6.50 -12.04
N GLY A 55 7.00 5.80 -11.81
CA GLY A 55 7.10 4.35 -11.98
C GLY A 55 6.51 3.52 -10.83
N ASN A 56 6.51 4.07 -9.61
CA ASN A 56 6.07 3.32 -8.42
C ASN A 56 4.53 3.32 -8.33
N TYR A 57 3.87 4.43 -8.67
CA TYR A 57 2.42 4.57 -8.55
C TYR A 57 1.57 3.50 -9.26
N ALA A 58 2.06 2.91 -10.36
CA ALA A 58 1.33 1.84 -11.06
C ALA A 58 1.26 0.55 -10.23
N GLU A 59 2.36 0.15 -9.58
CA GLU A 59 2.40 -1.02 -8.71
C GLU A 59 1.60 -0.79 -7.43
N ALA A 60 1.69 0.42 -6.85
CA ALA A 60 0.83 0.83 -5.73
C ALA A 60 -0.65 0.70 -6.06
N LEU A 61 -1.08 1.24 -7.21
CA LEU A 61 -2.48 1.17 -7.64
C LEU A 61 -2.94 -0.26 -7.81
N GLN A 62 -2.14 -1.12 -8.45
CA GLN A 62 -2.48 -2.53 -8.59
C GLN A 62 -2.69 -3.21 -7.23
N ASN A 63 -1.77 -3.00 -6.29
CA ASN A 63 -1.90 -3.56 -4.94
C ASN A 63 -3.12 -2.98 -4.20
N TYR A 64 -3.42 -1.69 -4.34
CA TYR A 64 -4.64 -1.11 -3.77
C TYR A 64 -5.92 -1.69 -4.38
N TYR A 65 -5.96 -1.96 -5.67
CA TYR A 65 -7.11 -2.63 -6.30
C TYR A 65 -7.27 -4.08 -5.83
N GLU A 66 -6.19 -4.82 -5.63
CA GLU A 66 -6.24 -6.17 -5.06
C GLU A 66 -6.71 -6.14 -3.60
N ALA A 67 -6.21 -5.21 -2.79
CA ALA A 67 -6.69 -4.98 -1.43
C ALA A 67 -8.20 -4.66 -1.42
N MET A 68 -8.67 -3.76 -2.30
CA MET A 68 -10.09 -3.37 -2.42
C MET A 68 -11.01 -4.54 -2.75
N ARG A 69 -10.51 -5.52 -3.52
CA ARG A 69 -11.29 -6.70 -3.92
C ARG A 69 -11.55 -7.64 -2.74
N LEU A 70 -10.61 -7.70 -1.80
CA LEU A 70 -10.63 -8.60 -0.66
C LEU A 70 -11.21 -7.94 0.60
N GLU A 71 -11.02 -6.63 0.76
CA GLU A 71 -11.46 -5.89 1.93
C GLU A 71 -12.99 -5.71 1.95
N ILE A 72 -13.60 -6.08 3.06
CA ILE A 72 -15.04 -6.02 3.28
C ILE A 72 -15.41 -4.94 4.29
N ASP A 73 -14.48 -4.53 5.15
CA ASP A 73 -14.73 -3.51 6.15
C ASP A 73 -14.86 -2.13 5.46
N PRO A 74 -15.98 -1.40 5.66
CA PRO A 74 -16.20 -0.12 5.00
C PRO A 74 -15.17 0.95 5.39
N TYR A 75 -14.65 0.90 6.62
CA TYR A 75 -13.68 1.86 7.10
C TYR A 75 -12.32 1.63 6.43
N ASP A 76 -11.85 0.39 6.36
CA ASP A 76 -10.59 0.07 5.69
C ASP A 76 -10.66 0.32 4.17
N ARG A 77 -11.79 0.00 3.53
CA ARG A 77 -12.05 0.37 2.12
C ARG A 77 -11.95 1.88 1.89
N SER A 78 -12.39 2.70 2.83
CA SER A 78 -12.32 4.15 2.69
C SER A 78 -10.88 4.66 2.61
N TYR A 79 -9.95 4.06 3.38
CA TYR A 79 -8.53 4.38 3.31
C TYR A 79 -7.91 3.95 1.99
N ILE A 80 -8.26 2.76 1.50
CA ILE A 80 -7.77 2.28 0.21
C ILE A 80 -8.22 3.23 -0.92
N LEU A 81 -9.50 3.63 -0.95
CA LEU A 81 -10.02 4.60 -1.92
C LEU A 81 -9.32 5.96 -1.81
N TYR A 82 -9.13 6.46 -0.59
CA TYR A 82 -8.43 7.71 -0.34
C TYR A 82 -7.02 7.69 -0.95
N ASN A 83 -6.26 6.61 -0.71
CA ASN A 83 -4.91 6.48 -1.25
C ASN A 83 -4.88 6.33 -2.77
N ILE A 84 -5.83 5.61 -3.38
CA ILE A 84 -6.02 5.56 -4.84
C ILE A 84 -6.24 6.98 -5.40
N GLY A 85 -7.12 7.76 -4.76
CA GLY A 85 -7.40 9.14 -5.14
C GLY A 85 -6.19 10.07 -5.04
N LEU A 86 -5.37 9.91 -4.00
CA LEU A 86 -4.10 10.64 -3.85
C LEU A 86 -3.11 10.31 -4.97
N ILE A 87 -3.02 9.04 -5.37
CA ILE A 87 -2.15 8.63 -6.48
C ILE A 87 -2.64 9.23 -7.81
N HIS A 88 -3.93 9.13 -8.11
CA HIS A 88 -4.49 9.74 -9.33
C HIS A 88 -4.29 11.26 -9.35
N THR A 89 -4.48 11.93 -8.21
CA THR A 89 -4.20 13.37 -8.07
C THR A 89 -2.72 13.68 -8.33
N SER A 90 -1.81 12.86 -7.78
CA SER A 90 -0.36 13.01 -7.98
C SER A 90 0.06 12.79 -9.44
N ASN A 91 -0.65 11.94 -10.17
CA ASN A 91 -0.45 11.70 -11.60
C ASN A 91 -1.12 12.76 -12.50
N GLY A 92 -1.78 13.78 -11.94
CA GLY A 92 -2.54 14.78 -12.69
C GLY A 92 -3.86 14.23 -13.28
N GLU A 93 -4.25 13.00 -12.93
CA GLU A 93 -5.46 12.33 -13.40
C GLU A 93 -6.66 12.67 -12.50
N HIS A 94 -6.93 13.97 -12.31
CA HIS A 94 -7.95 14.44 -11.36
C HIS A 94 -9.35 13.86 -11.61
N THR A 95 -9.69 13.49 -12.85
CA THR A 95 -10.98 12.86 -13.19
C THR A 95 -11.13 11.44 -12.66
N LYS A 96 -10.03 10.74 -12.34
CA LYS A 96 -10.02 9.40 -11.74
C LYS A 96 -9.89 9.43 -10.21
N ALA A 97 -9.64 10.61 -9.64
CA ALA A 97 -9.48 10.79 -8.19
C ALA A 97 -10.81 10.90 -7.42
N PHE A 98 -11.92 11.08 -8.14
CA PHE A 98 -13.30 11.19 -7.63
C PHE A 98 -14.15 10.03 -8.14
#